data_AF-A0A1I6APB5-F1
#
_entry.id   AF-A0A1I6APB5-F1
#
_cell.length_a   1.000
_cell.length_b   1.000
_cell.length_c   1.000
_cell.angle_alpha   90.00
_cell.angle_beta   90.00
_cell.angle_gamma   90.00
#
_symmetry.space_group_name_H-M   'P 1'
#
loop_
_entity.id
_entity.type
_entity.pdbx_description
1 polymer ?
#
loop_
_entity_poly.entity_id
_entity_poly.type
_entity_poly.pdbx_seq_one_letter_code
_entity_poly.pdbx_strand_id
1 'polypeptide(L)'
;MATSLRNAYSCTNQQDCSNGYFEKVIFQSHTFLFFLMDHHLSDDLFLLDHKSNFDIFAKIADLSLFSDRKLSQSTFFICNYNSRNIFERGIALDFSAIGKRIKDLRKSMNLSQQELATGICTQAQISKIEKGEAYPLSNTLYLISQRLGVDVNYFFDIGITPRLDYVQEVTRQLTAARRNSQYLQMEQIVKAEMNNPLFTENNKTFQVLLWHKGICHYMLHRDGTEAVQILHEAISLTHDIEKVWSEREIEILLSIGSVYFEEGSYEEALDTYVNGHEYLKQIPYIQDHTIVSRLFYNIARVLTRIQRYSESISYCQKAVRWCIEKDNLYLLGELHYQYGYNLELQGQFTEALRLLQKAKVIFELQQDEKYIDHINKKMDLFTVTTGN
;
A
#
# COMPACT_ATOMS: atom_id res chain seq x y z
N MET A 1 25.45 -58.23 -0.39
CA MET A 1 25.21 -57.53 -1.68
C MET A 1 25.37 -56.05 -1.38
N ALA A 2 26.58 -55.50 -1.53
CA ALA A 2 27.01 -54.67 -2.69
C ALA A 2 26.32 -53.27 -2.64
N THR A 3 26.95 -52.09 -2.63
CA THR A 3 28.29 -51.67 -3.11
C THR A 3 28.61 -50.22 -2.66
N SER A 4 29.90 -49.91 -2.42
CA SER A 4 30.67 -48.65 -2.66
C SER A 4 30.16 -47.27 -2.16
N LEU A 5 30.89 -46.53 -1.29
CA LEU A 5 32.18 -45.80 -1.43
C LEU A 5 32.15 -44.52 -2.32
N ARG A 6 32.39 -43.35 -1.70
CA ARG A 6 33.43 -42.31 -1.99
C ARG A 6 33.14 -41.05 -1.15
N ASN A 7 33.98 -40.75 -0.14
CA ASN A 7 35.14 -39.83 -0.15
C ASN A 7 34.74 -38.35 -0.32
N ALA A 8 34.87 -37.46 0.67
CA ALA A 8 36.06 -36.97 1.42
C ALA A 8 36.49 -35.59 0.89
N TYR A 9 36.62 -34.59 1.78
CA TYR A 9 37.57 -33.44 1.78
C TYR A 9 37.31 -32.67 3.10
N SER A 10 38.03 -32.94 4.19
CA SER A 10 39.34 -32.39 4.61
C SER A 10 39.38 -30.87 4.82
N CYS A 11 39.24 -30.44 6.07
CA CYS A 11 39.74 -29.17 6.58
C CYS A 11 41.26 -29.21 6.68
N THR A 12 41.96 -28.23 6.10
CA THR A 12 43.32 -27.86 6.50
C THR A 12 43.55 -26.37 6.24
N ASN A 13 44.11 -25.72 7.27
CA ASN A 13 44.78 -24.41 7.33
C ASN A 13 43.99 -23.18 7.82
N GLN A 14 44.36 -22.76 9.03
CA GLN A 14 44.35 -21.38 9.53
C GLN A 14 45.17 -20.48 8.57
N GLN A 15 44.62 -19.34 8.19
CA GLN A 15 45.29 -18.03 8.29
C GLN A 15 44.37 -16.89 7.82
N ASP A 16 44.34 -15.85 8.67
CA ASP A 16 44.12 -14.45 8.36
C ASP A 16 42.73 -13.94 7.94
N CYS A 17 42.07 -13.40 8.96
CA CYS A 17 41.27 -12.17 8.96
C CYS A 17 41.32 -11.33 7.67
N SER A 18 40.17 -11.13 7.03
CA SER A 18 39.58 -9.79 6.79
C SER A 18 38.34 -9.89 5.89
N ASN A 19 37.35 -9.04 6.21
CA ASN A 19 36.20 -8.66 5.39
C ASN A 19 35.05 -9.67 5.22
N GLY A 20 34.02 -9.47 6.06
CA GLY A 20 32.71 -9.04 5.58
C GLY A 20 31.86 -10.04 4.78
N TYR A 21 30.79 -10.49 5.46
CA TYR A 21 29.46 -10.84 4.95
C TYR A 21 29.09 -12.30 4.63
N PHE A 22 27.93 -12.66 5.22
CA PHE A 22 26.89 -13.67 4.92
C PHE A 22 27.13 -15.16 5.21
N GLU A 23 26.24 -15.75 6.03
CA GLU A 23 25.17 -16.63 5.50
C GLU A 23 24.03 -16.95 6.50
N LYS A 24 22.81 -16.95 5.95
CA LYS A 24 21.61 -17.77 6.24
C LYS A 24 21.37 -18.32 7.66
N VAL A 25 20.26 -17.90 8.26
CA VAL A 25 19.54 -18.70 9.26
C VAL A 25 18.14 -19.03 8.74
N ILE A 26 17.87 -20.32 8.64
CA ILE A 26 16.58 -20.94 8.31
C ILE A 26 15.72 -20.92 9.58
N PHE A 27 14.56 -20.28 9.54
CA PHE A 27 13.63 -20.21 10.68
C PHE A 27 12.57 -21.32 10.62
N GLN A 28 12.60 -22.22 11.61
CA GLN A 28 11.43 -22.97 12.06
C GLN A 28 11.37 -22.97 13.61
N SER A 29 10.18 -22.67 14.13
CA SER A 29 9.75 -22.71 15.54
C SER A 29 10.24 -21.59 16.48
N HIS A 30 9.27 -21.01 17.20
CA HIS A 30 9.40 -19.82 18.03
C HIS A 30 10.12 -20.10 19.37
N THR A 31 11.35 -19.57 19.48
CA THR A 31 11.96 -19.15 20.76
C THR A 31 12.86 -17.95 20.45
N PHE A 32 12.50 -16.75 20.91
CA PHE A 32 13.39 -15.58 20.83
C PHE A 32 14.26 -15.55 22.09
N LEU A 33 15.57 -15.80 21.93
CA LEU A 33 16.58 -15.46 22.94
C LEU A 33 17.26 -14.16 22.49
N PHE A 34 17.08 -13.07 23.23
CA PHE A 34 17.88 -11.85 23.04
C PHE A 34 19.23 -12.06 23.74
N PHE A 35 20.33 -11.97 22.98
CA PHE A 35 21.68 -11.88 23.53
C PHE A 35 22.08 -10.40 23.63
N LEU A 36 22.26 -9.91 24.86
CA LEU A 36 23.17 -8.80 25.16
C LEU A 36 24.40 -9.46 25.79
N MET A 37 25.50 -9.54 25.05
CA MET A 37 26.81 -9.76 25.68
C MET A 37 27.54 -8.43 25.74
N ASP A 38 27.48 -7.82 26.92
CA ASP A 38 28.58 -7.01 27.43
C ASP A 38 29.52 -7.96 28.19
N HIS A 39 30.82 -7.74 28.05
CA HIS A 39 31.87 -8.65 28.53
C HIS A 39 31.91 -8.69 30.06
N HIS A 40 31.68 -9.89 30.61
CA HIS A 40 32.19 -10.46 31.88
C HIS A 40 31.06 -11.09 32.71
N LEU A 41 31.03 -12.42 32.75
CA LEU A 41 30.94 -13.28 33.94
C LEU A 41 30.51 -14.71 33.52
N SER A 42 31.48 -15.61 33.66
CA SER A 42 31.41 -17.05 33.96
C SER A 42 30.06 -17.78 33.89
N ASP A 43 30.06 -18.80 33.03
CA ASP A 43 29.66 -20.19 33.27
C ASP A 43 28.58 -20.46 34.34
N ASP A 44 27.35 -20.74 33.89
CA ASP A 44 26.55 -21.87 34.40
C ASP A 44 25.41 -22.20 33.42
N LEU A 45 25.45 -23.44 32.91
CA LEU A 45 24.58 -23.97 31.86
C LEU A 45 23.45 -24.78 32.52
N PHE A 46 22.20 -24.28 32.55
CA PHE A 46 21.03 -25.07 32.95
C PHE A 46 20.15 -25.42 31.75
N LEU A 47 20.22 -26.68 31.32
CA LEU A 47 19.26 -27.33 30.42
C LEU A 47 18.03 -27.76 31.23
N LEU A 48 16.83 -27.31 30.87
CA LEU A 48 15.56 -27.84 31.40
C LEU A 48 14.67 -28.34 30.26
N ASP A 49 14.35 -29.63 30.34
CA ASP A 49 13.58 -30.43 29.39
C ASP A 49 12.06 -30.27 29.59
N HIS A 50 11.30 -30.46 28.51
CA HIS A 50 9.86 -30.28 28.42
C HIS A 50 9.08 -31.35 29.20
N LYS A 51 8.56 -31.04 30.40
CA LYS A 51 7.29 -31.58 30.97
C LYS A 51 7.07 -31.11 32.41
N SER A 52 6.32 -30.01 32.60
CA SER A 52 5.41 -29.74 33.75
C SER A 52 5.11 -28.24 33.89
N ASN A 53 4.28 -27.69 33.01
CA ASN A 53 3.74 -26.34 33.19
C ASN A 53 2.46 -26.42 34.03
N PHE A 54 2.58 -26.38 35.36
CA PHE A 54 1.49 -25.90 36.25
C PHE A 54 1.96 -25.51 37.67
N ASP A 55 3.19 -25.80 38.11
CA ASP A 55 3.65 -25.51 39.49
C ASP A 55 4.68 -24.37 39.66
N ILE A 56 5.01 -23.62 38.61
CA ILE A 56 6.03 -22.54 38.70
C ILE A 56 5.45 -21.20 39.16
N PHE A 57 4.13 -20.99 39.04
CA PHE A 57 3.50 -19.73 39.47
C PHE A 57 3.44 -19.53 40.99
N ALA A 58 3.68 -20.58 41.79
CA ALA A 58 3.61 -20.49 43.26
C ALA A 58 4.95 -20.20 43.96
N LYS A 59 6.07 -20.04 43.24
CA LYS A 59 7.41 -19.85 43.84
C LYS A 59 8.08 -18.49 43.62
N ILE A 60 7.42 -17.55 42.94
CA ILE A 60 7.96 -16.20 42.69
C ILE A 60 7.28 -15.12 43.57
N ALA A 61 6.34 -15.51 44.44
CA ALA A 61 5.65 -14.57 45.33
C ALA A 61 6.34 -14.33 46.70
N ASP A 62 7.46 -15.00 47.00
CA ASP A 62 8.08 -14.97 48.35
C ASP A 62 9.58 -14.62 48.31
N LEU A 63 9.92 -13.42 47.83
CA LEU A 63 11.24 -12.81 48.04
C LEU A 63 11.09 -11.34 48.44
N SER A 64 10.42 -11.12 49.58
CA SER A 64 10.53 -9.89 50.39
C SER A 64 11.74 -9.96 51.33
N LEU A 65 12.91 -10.33 50.82
CA LEU A 65 14.15 -10.43 51.59
C LEU A 65 15.33 -10.07 50.70
N PHE A 66 15.59 -8.77 50.53
CA PHE A 66 16.91 -8.16 50.46
C PHE A 66 16.70 -6.64 50.42
N SER A 67 16.59 -6.05 51.62
CA SER A 67 16.81 -4.63 51.81
C SER A 67 18.29 -4.30 51.62
N ASP A 68 18.55 -3.07 51.20
CA ASP A 68 19.87 -2.41 51.15
C ASP A 68 20.79 -2.78 49.98
N ARG A 69 20.54 -2.13 48.84
CA ARG A 69 21.55 -1.38 48.07
C ARG A 69 20.88 -0.46 47.06
N LYS A 70 21.24 0.84 47.10
CA LYS A 70 20.86 1.85 46.11
C LYS A 70 21.33 1.42 44.71
N LEU A 71 20.41 1.01 43.85
CA LEU A 71 20.61 0.94 42.40
C LEU A 71 19.84 2.11 41.76
N SER A 72 20.55 2.90 40.97
CA SER A 72 20.04 4.08 40.29
C SER A 72 18.91 3.74 39.31
N GLN A 73 17.90 4.61 39.28
CA GLN A 73 16.73 4.58 38.38
C GLN A 73 17.10 4.23 36.93
N SER A 74 16.95 2.95 36.59
CA SER A 74 16.81 2.45 35.24
C SER A 74 15.82 1.29 35.28
N THR A 75 14.56 1.68 35.11
CA THR A 75 13.52 0.91 34.41
C THR A 75 13.38 -0.58 34.74
N PHE A 76 12.70 -0.89 35.85
CA PHE A 76 12.12 -2.21 36.08
C PHE A 76 10.78 -2.31 35.33
N PHE A 77 10.82 -2.63 34.02
CA PHE A 77 9.60 -3.03 33.29
C PHE A 77 9.37 -4.52 33.53
N ILE A 78 8.45 -4.85 34.46
CA ILE A 78 7.86 -6.18 34.50
C ILE A 78 6.96 -6.29 33.28
N CYS A 79 7.44 -6.94 32.23
CA CYS A 79 6.66 -7.25 31.05
C CYS A 79 5.67 -8.38 31.42
N ASN A 80 4.48 -7.98 31.87
CA ASN A 80 3.36 -8.87 32.08
C ASN A 80 2.83 -9.26 30.68
N TYR A 81 3.46 -10.25 30.05
CA TYR A 81 3.10 -10.72 28.71
C TYR A 81 1.81 -11.56 28.78
N ASN A 82 0.69 -10.89 29.03
CA ASN A 82 -0.59 -11.39 28.57
C ASN A 82 -0.53 -11.39 27.05
N SER A 83 -0.52 -12.57 26.43
CA SER A 83 -0.58 -12.81 24.99
C SER A 83 -1.88 -12.33 24.31
N ARG A 84 -2.53 -11.31 24.88
CA ARG A 84 -3.69 -10.61 24.34
C ARG A 84 -3.39 -9.20 23.81
N ASN A 85 -2.20 -8.64 24.03
CA ASN A 85 -1.89 -7.23 23.68
C ASN A 85 -0.76 -7.03 22.63
N ILE A 86 -0.41 -8.04 21.82
CA ILE A 86 0.54 -7.85 20.69
C ILE A 86 -0.19 -7.46 19.38
N PHE A 87 -1.52 -7.37 19.42
CA PHE A 87 -2.35 -6.92 18.30
C PHE A 87 -2.92 -5.53 18.59
N GLU A 88 -2.09 -4.52 18.85
CA GLU A 88 -2.64 -3.19 19.20
C GLU A 88 -3.32 -2.46 18.03
N ARG A 89 -3.11 -2.87 16.76
CA ARG A 89 -3.91 -2.46 15.58
C ARG A 89 -3.89 -3.50 14.44
N GLY A 90 -3.80 -4.78 14.78
CA GLY A 90 -3.78 -5.85 13.78
C GLY A 90 -5.19 -6.31 13.43
N ILE A 91 -5.51 -6.39 12.14
CA ILE A 91 -6.82 -6.80 11.63
C ILE A 91 -7.18 -8.20 12.15
N ALA A 92 -8.20 -8.30 12.99
CA ALA A 92 -8.79 -9.57 13.38
C ALA A 92 -9.86 -9.98 12.37
N LEU A 93 -9.67 -11.11 11.70
CA LEU A 93 -10.63 -11.62 10.71
C LEU A 93 -11.88 -12.14 11.42
N ASP A 94 -13.04 -11.50 11.20
CA ASP A 94 -14.33 -11.94 11.71
C ASP A 94 -14.89 -13.10 10.88
N PHE A 95 -14.57 -14.31 11.31
CA PHE A 95 -15.06 -15.53 10.67
C PHE A 95 -16.56 -15.79 10.88
N SER A 96 -17.19 -15.15 11.88
CA SER A 96 -18.64 -15.20 12.03
C SER A 96 -19.31 -14.46 10.87
N ALA A 97 -18.78 -13.28 10.51
CA ALA A 97 -19.23 -12.54 9.33
C ALA A 97 -19.02 -13.34 8.03
N ILE A 98 -17.87 -14.00 7.88
CA ILE A 98 -17.59 -14.89 6.74
C ILE A 98 -18.63 -16.02 6.66
N GLY A 99 -18.85 -16.74 7.76
CA GLY A 99 -19.80 -17.85 7.84
C GLY A 99 -21.22 -17.42 7.48
N LYS A 100 -21.66 -16.28 8.02
CA LYS A 100 -22.96 -15.69 7.68
C LYS A 100 -23.05 -15.37 6.19
N ARG A 101 -21.99 -14.83 5.57
CA ARG A 101 -22.02 -14.49 4.15
C ARG A 101 -22.06 -15.72 3.25
N ILE A 102 -21.32 -16.77 3.57
CA ILE A 102 -21.38 -18.05 2.87
C ILE A 102 -22.82 -18.58 2.88
N LYS A 103 -23.48 -18.53 4.05
CA LYS A 103 -24.87 -18.95 4.21
C LYS A 103 -25.83 -18.13 3.37
N ASP A 104 -25.66 -16.80 3.35
CA ASP A 104 -26.52 -15.89 2.59
C ASP A 104 -26.42 -16.15 1.08
N LEU A 105 -25.19 -16.26 0.54
CA LEU A 105 -24.94 -16.58 -0.87
C LEU A 105 -25.50 -17.95 -1.25
N ARG A 106 -25.24 -18.97 -0.42
CA ARG A 106 -25.77 -20.32 -0.64
C ARG A 106 -27.29 -20.30 -0.75
N LYS A 107 -27.95 -19.58 0.17
CA LYS A 107 -29.41 -19.43 0.17
C LYS A 107 -29.93 -18.66 -1.04
N SER A 108 -29.28 -17.58 -1.45
CA SER A 108 -29.69 -16.83 -2.65
C SER A 108 -29.55 -17.65 -3.93
N MET A 109 -28.66 -18.65 -3.94
CA MET A 109 -28.50 -19.62 -5.02
C MET A 109 -29.39 -20.87 -4.87
N ASN A 110 -30.27 -20.93 -3.86
CA ASN A 110 -31.13 -22.08 -3.57
C ASN A 110 -30.38 -23.40 -3.34
N LEU A 111 -29.12 -23.35 -2.87
CA LEU A 111 -28.33 -24.54 -2.57
C LEU A 111 -28.57 -25.04 -1.14
N SER A 112 -28.66 -26.35 -0.95
CA SER A 112 -28.56 -26.98 0.37
C SER A 112 -27.11 -27.00 0.88
N GLN A 113 -26.90 -27.18 2.18
CA GLN A 113 -25.55 -27.32 2.75
C GLN A 113 -24.84 -28.57 2.19
N GLN A 114 -25.58 -29.63 1.87
CA GLN A 114 -25.03 -30.85 1.27
C GLN A 114 -24.53 -30.58 -0.16
N GLU A 115 -25.30 -29.85 -0.97
CA GLU A 115 -24.89 -29.48 -2.33
C GLU A 115 -23.66 -28.58 -2.30
N LEU A 116 -23.61 -27.61 -1.38
CA LEU A 116 -22.42 -26.78 -1.18
C LEU A 116 -21.21 -27.63 -0.74
N ALA A 117 -21.40 -28.62 0.13
CA ALA A 117 -20.32 -29.45 0.67
C ALA A 117 -19.75 -30.47 -0.34
N THR A 118 -20.54 -30.89 -1.33
CA THR A 118 -20.22 -32.06 -2.17
C THR A 118 -18.87 -31.93 -2.88
N GLY A 119 -17.94 -32.87 -2.64
CA GLY A 119 -16.59 -32.84 -3.22
C GLY A 119 -15.65 -31.77 -2.63
N ILE A 120 -16.05 -31.10 -1.54
CA ILE A 120 -15.21 -30.11 -0.83
C ILE A 120 -14.97 -30.57 0.61
N CYS A 121 -16.04 -30.77 1.37
CA CYS A 121 -15.98 -31.11 2.80
C CYS A 121 -17.28 -31.81 3.24
N THR A 122 -17.45 -32.06 4.53
CA THR A 122 -18.70 -32.64 5.05
C THR A 122 -19.80 -31.57 5.22
N GLN A 123 -21.07 -31.96 5.08
CA GLN A 123 -22.19 -31.04 5.35
C GLN A 123 -22.17 -30.49 6.78
N ALA A 124 -21.74 -31.30 7.75
CA ALA A 124 -21.55 -30.87 9.13
C ALA A 124 -20.47 -29.77 9.25
N GLN A 125 -19.38 -29.85 8.49
CA GLN A 125 -18.37 -28.79 8.44
C GLN A 125 -18.93 -27.51 7.84
N ILE A 126 -19.67 -27.57 6.72
CA ILE A 126 -20.36 -26.38 6.19
C ILE A 126 -21.29 -25.77 7.25
N SER A 127 -22.08 -26.59 7.95
CA SER A 127 -22.96 -26.06 8.99
C SER A 127 -22.21 -25.38 10.14
N LYS A 128 -21.03 -25.87 10.54
CA LYS A 128 -20.22 -25.23 11.57
C LYS A 128 -19.58 -23.94 11.06
N ILE A 129 -19.08 -23.94 9.83
CA ILE A 129 -18.52 -22.74 9.17
C ILE A 129 -19.59 -21.65 9.08
N GLU A 130 -20.81 -21.97 8.62
CA GLU A 130 -21.92 -21.01 8.51
C GLU A 130 -22.39 -20.41 9.83
N LYS A 131 -22.07 -21.04 10.96
CA LYS A 131 -22.36 -20.55 12.31
C LYS A 131 -21.18 -19.81 12.95
N GLY A 132 -20.02 -19.76 12.30
CA GLY A 132 -18.78 -19.24 12.88
C GLY A 132 -18.15 -20.17 13.93
N GLU A 133 -18.60 -21.43 14.02
CA GLU A 133 -18.11 -22.43 14.98
C GLU A 133 -16.86 -23.18 14.48
N ALA A 134 -16.55 -23.07 13.18
CA ALA A 134 -15.38 -23.69 12.58
C ALA A 134 -14.74 -22.77 11.53
N TYR A 135 -13.40 -22.69 11.57
CA TYR A 135 -12.61 -21.93 10.62
C TYR A 135 -12.31 -22.79 9.37
N PRO A 136 -12.71 -22.36 8.15
CA PRO A 136 -12.37 -23.10 6.96
C PRO A 136 -10.86 -22.99 6.67
N LEU A 137 -10.26 -24.10 6.23
CA LEU A 137 -8.92 -24.05 5.64
C LEU A 137 -8.95 -23.24 4.34
N SER A 138 -7.81 -22.67 3.94
CA SER A 138 -7.70 -21.82 2.74
C SER A 138 -8.19 -22.51 1.47
N ASN A 139 -7.82 -23.78 1.27
CA ASN A 139 -8.29 -24.60 0.15
C ASN A 139 -9.82 -24.82 0.18
N THR A 140 -10.38 -25.00 1.37
CA THR A 140 -11.83 -25.21 1.56
C THR A 140 -12.59 -23.94 1.24
N LEU A 141 -12.13 -22.78 1.74
CA LEU A 141 -12.73 -21.49 1.47
C LEU A 141 -12.65 -21.13 -0.03
N TYR A 142 -11.53 -21.43 -0.68
CA TYR A 142 -11.38 -21.24 -2.13
C TYR A 142 -12.37 -22.10 -2.93
N LEU A 143 -12.50 -23.39 -2.63
CA LEU A 143 -13.46 -24.26 -3.33
C LEU A 143 -14.92 -23.84 -3.08
N ILE A 144 -15.22 -23.36 -1.87
CA ILE A 144 -16.53 -22.77 -1.55
C ILE A 144 -16.77 -21.52 -2.41
N SER A 145 -15.78 -20.63 -2.56
CA SER A 145 -15.91 -19.42 -3.37
C SER A 145 -16.17 -19.75 -4.84
N GLN A 146 -15.46 -20.73 -5.40
CA GLN A 146 -15.68 -21.22 -6.77
C GLN A 146 -17.12 -21.73 -6.96
N ARG A 147 -17.64 -22.51 -6.00
CA ARG A 147 -19.02 -23.02 -6.08
C ARG A 147 -20.07 -21.93 -5.96
N LEU A 148 -19.80 -20.89 -5.17
CA LEU A 148 -20.69 -19.75 -5.00
C LEU A 148 -20.50 -18.68 -6.08
N GLY A 149 -19.60 -18.89 -7.05
CA GLY A 149 -19.36 -17.98 -8.16
C GLY A 149 -18.77 -16.63 -7.75
N VAL A 150 -18.01 -16.58 -6.65
CA VAL A 150 -17.38 -15.36 -6.15
C VAL A 150 -15.86 -15.53 -6.00
N ASP A 151 -15.15 -14.41 -6.11
CA ASP A 151 -13.73 -14.36 -5.78
C ASP A 151 -13.51 -14.67 -4.29
N VAL A 152 -12.42 -15.34 -3.93
CA VAL A 152 -12.16 -15.71 -2.53
C VAL A 152 -11.92 -14.48 -1.64
N ASN A 153 -11.36 -13.40 -2.20
CA ASN A 153 -11.14 -12.13 -1.51
C ASN A 153 -12.45 -11.52 -1.01
N TYR A 154 -13.57 -11.81 -1.68
CA TYR A 154 -14.90 -11.41 -1.24
C TYR A 154 -15.20 -11.75 0.22
N PHE A 155 -14.79 -12.95 0.65
CA PHE A 155 -14.99 -13.38 2.03
C PHE A 155 -13.99 -12.73 2.98
N PHE A 156 -12.74 -12.61 2.57
CA PHE A 156 -11.71 -11.95 3.39
C PHE A 156 -12.08 -10.49 3.65
N ASP A 157 -12.50 -9.74 2.63
CA ASP A 157 -12.84 -8.33 2.79
C ASP A 157 -14.00 -8.13 3.78
N ILE A 158 -15.00 -9.02 3.77
CA ILE A 158 -16.13 -8.99 4.71
C ILE A 158 -15.70 -9.36 6.13
N GLY A 159 -14.78 -10.31 6.28
CA GLY A 159 -14.22 -10.66 7.58
C GLY A 159 -13.32 -9.56 8.14
N ILE A 160 -12.66 -8.78 7.29
CA ILE A 160 -11.72 -7.72 7.69
C ILE A 160 -12.47 -6.43 8.01
N THR A 161 -13.45 -6.06 7.18
CA THR A 161 -14.15 -4.78 7.26
C THR A 161 -15.65 -5.01 7.40
N PRO A 162 -16.20 -4.86 8.62
CA PRO A 162 -17.64 -4.80 8.82
C PRO A 162 -18.24 -3.71 7.92
N ARG A 163 -19.34 -4.02 7.22
CA ARG A 163 -19.97 -3.10 6.25
C ARG A 163 -18.98 -2.55 5.19
N LEU A 164 -18.20 -3.44 4.58
CA LEU A 164 -17.33 -3.11 3.45
C LEU A 164 -18.02 -2.29 2.36
N ASP A 165 -19.29 -2.57 2.08
CA ASP A 165 -20.14 -1.82 1.14
C ASP A 165 -20.21 -0.33 1.47
N TYR A 166 -20.35 0.01 2.75
CA TYR A 166 -20.35 1.40 3.22
C TYR A 166 -18.98 2.06 3.02
N VAL A 167 -17.91 1.36 3.41
CA VAL A 167 -16.54 1.87 3.29
C VAL A 167 -16.17 2.12 1.82
N GLN A 168 -16.56 1.20 0.93
CA GLN A 168 -16.38 1.33 -0.52
C GLN A 168 -17.15 2.53 -1.07
N GLU A 169 -18.40 2.72 -0.66
CA GLU A 169 -19.22 3.84 -1.12
C GLU A 169 -18.65 5.20 -0.66
N VAL A 170 -18.25 5.32 0.59
CA VAL A 170 -17.57 6.55 1.09
C VAL A 170 -16.28 6.81 0.32
N THR A 171 -15.45 5.78 0.12
CA THR A 171 -14.20 5.91 -0.65
C THR A 171 -14.45 6.36 -2.09
N ARG A 172 -15.52 5.85 -2.71
CA ARG A 172 -15.97 6.25 -4.04
C ARG A 172 -16.40 7.72 -4.06
N GLN A 173 -17.16 8.17 -3.07
CA GLN A 173 -17.59 9.57 -2.94
C GLN A 173 -16.40 10.51 -2.74
N LEU A 174 -15.44 10.16 -1.87
CA LEU A 174 -14.19 10.92 -1.68
C LEU A 174 -13.40 11.03 -2.99
N THR A 175 -13.28 9.93 -3.73
CA THR A 175 -12.57 9.90 -5.02
C THR A 175 -13.27 10.76 -6.07
N ALA A 176 -14.61 10.71 -6.14
CA ALA A 176 -15.40 11.51 -7.06
C ALA A 176 -15.29 13.00 -6.72
N ALA A 177 -15.43 13.37 -5.44
CA ALA A 177 -15.27 14.74 -4.99
C ALA A 177 -13.88 15.29 -5.32
N ARG A 178 -12.82 14.46 -5.19
CA ARG A 178 -11.46 14.83 -5.60
C ARG A 178 -11.34 15.12 -7.08
N ARG A 179 -11.84 14.21 -7.93
CA ARG A 179 -11.75 14.33 -9.39
C ARG A 179 -12.50 15.56 -9.91
N ASN A 180 -13.61 15.90 -9.26
CA ASN A 180 -14.44 17.05 -9.63
C ASN A 180 -14.06 18.34 -8.88
N SER A 181 -12.93 18.35 -8.16
CA SER A 181 -12.47 19.50 -7.36
C SER A 181 -13.50 20.02 -6.32
N GLN A 182 -14.37 19.15 -5.82
CA GLN A 182 -15.39 19.46 -4.80
C GLN A 182 -14.80 19.36 -3.39
N TYR A 183 -13.80 20.18 -3.08
CA TYR A 183 -13.01 20.06 -1.84
C TYR A 183 -13.80 20.33 -0.57
N LEU A 184 -14.81 21.23 -0.60
CA LEU A 184 -15.70 21.45 0.54
C LEU A 184 -16.54 20.21 0.88
N GLN A 185 -17.07 19.54 -0.14
CA GLN A 185 -17.82 18.30 0.04
C GLN A 185 -16.90 17.18 0.57
N MET A 186 -15.69 17.07 0.02
CA MET A 186 -14.69 16.13 0.52
C MET A 186 -14.39 16.37 2.01
N GLU A 187 -14.21 17.62 2.41
CA GLU A 187 -13.95 17.98 3.81
C GLU A 187 -15.12 17.59 4.72
N GLN A 188 -16.37 17.78 4.26
CA GLN A 188 -17.57 17.35 4.99
C GLN A 188 -17.62 15.83 5.18
N ILE A 189 -17.34 15.06 4.11
CA ILE A 189 -17.29 13.60 4.18
C ILE A 189 -16.21 13.15 5.17
N VAL A 190 -14.99 13.70 5.04
CA VAL A 190 -13.88 13.38 5.97
C VAL A 190 -14.30 13.67 7.42
N LYS A 191 -14.84 14.86 7.70
CA LYS A 191 -15.29 15.24 9.05
C LYS A 191 -16.36 14.28 9.61
N ALA A 192 -17.30 13.83 8.79
CA ALA A 192 -18.34 12.90 9.21
C ALA A 192 -17.76 11.51 9.58
N GLU A 193 -16.75 11.05 8.84
CA GLU A 193 -16.18 9.71 9.01
C GLU A 193 -15.02 9.66 10.01
N MET A 194 -14.50 10.80 10.47
CA MET A 194 -13.36 10.86 11.40
C MET A 194 -13.62 10.27 12.79
N ASN A 195 -14.89 10.03 13.14
CA ASN A 195 -15.26 9.36 14.39
C ASN A 195 -15.88 7.98 14.14
N ASN A 196 -15.90 7.50 12.89
CA ASN A 196 -16.49 6.22 12.53
C ASN A 196 -15.48 5.07 12.75
N PRO A 197 -15.76 4.11 13.65
CA PRO A 197 -14.88 2.97 13.90
C PRO A 197 -14.51 2.17 12.65
N LEU A 198 -15.43 2.10 11.66
CA LEU A 198 -15.18 1.43 10.38
C LEU A 198 -13.99 2.00 9.63
N PHE A 199 -13.66 3.27 9.87
CA PHE A 199 -12.50 3.92 9.31
C PHE A 199 -11.35 4.00 10.29
N THR A 200 -11.60 4.43 11.53
CA THR A 200 -10.54 4.80 12.48
C THR A 200 -9.84 3.62 13.15
N GLU A 201 -10.49 2.45 13.27
CA GLU A 201 -9.90 1.26 13.90
C GLU A 201 -9.07 0.42 12.93
N ASN A 202 -9.18 0.67 11.62
CA ASN A 202 -8.42 -0.03 10.59
C ASN A 202 -7.48 0.95 9.87
N ASN A 203 -6.17 0.66 9.92
CA ASN A 203 -5.15 1.55 9.37
C ASN A 203 -5.33 1.83 7.87
N LYS A 204 -5.77 0.86 7.07
CA LYS A 204 -5.96 1.03 5.62
C LYS A 204 -7.09 1.98 5.32
N THR A 205 -8.21 1.87 6.04
CA THR A 205 -9.35 2.77 5.89
C THR A 205 -9.05 4.15 6.47
N PHE A 206 -8.34 4.22 7.60
CA PHE A 206 -7.97 5.50 8.22
C PHE A 206 -6.98 6.28 7.34
N GLN A 207 -6.04 5.59 6.69
CA GLN A 207 -5.15 6.17 5.69
C GLN A 207 -5.94 6.85 4.56
N VAL A 208 -7.07 6.27 4.11
CA VAL A 208 -7.92 6.91 3.09
C VAL A 208 -8.48 8.25 3.58
N LEU A 209 -8.92 8.32 4.84
CA LEU A 209 -9.44 9.56 5.41
C LEU A 209 -8.34 10.62 5.55
N LEU A 210 -7.18 10.26 6.11
CA LEU A 210 -6.07 11.20 6.26
C LEU A 210 -5.55 11.67 4.91
N TRP A 211 -5.48 10.79 3.91
CA TRP A 211 -5.10 11.16 2.56
C TRP A 211 -6.00 12.26 1.98
N HIS A 212 -7.32 12.06 2.04
CA HIS A 212 -8.26 13.05 1.54
C HIS A 212 -8.32 14.31 2.42
N LYS A 213 -8.11 14.18 3.74
CA LYS A 213 -7.97 15.30 4.67
C LYS A 213 -6.81 16.20 4.26
N GLY A 214 -5.62 15.63 4.00
CA GLY A 214 -4.44 16.40 3.59
C GLY A 214 -4.67 17.15 2.28
N ILE A 215 -5.30 16.49 1.29
CA ILE A 215 -5.65 17.12 0.01
C ILE A 215 -6.63 18.28 0.22
N CYS A 216 -7.77 18.07 0.89
CA CYS A 216 -8.77 19.13 1.03
C CYS A 216 -8.26 20.27 1.92
N HIS A 217 -7.45 19.97 2.94
CA HIS A 217 -6.82 20.97 3.79
C HIS A 217 -5.95 21.92 2.95
N TYR A 218 -5.06 21.38 2.13
CA TYR A 218 -4.24 22.19 1.22
C TYR A 218 -5.09 23.03 0.27
N MET A 219 -6.08 22.41 -0.37
CA MET A 219 -6.88 23.08 -1.39
C MET A 219 -7.79 24.20 -0.84
N LEU A 220 -8.18 24.12 0.44
CA LEU A 220 -9.05 25.10 1.09
C LEU A 220 -8.27 26.17 1.85
N HIS A 221 -7.12 25.84 2.43
CA HIS A 221 -6.39 26.74 3.34
C HIS A 221 -5.03 27.20 2.83
N ARG A 222 -4.49 26.56 1.79
CA ARG A 222 -3.13 26.84 1.25
C ARG A 222 -2.02 26.71 2.29
N ASP A 223 -2.23 25.83 3.28
CA ASP A 223 -1.20 25.43 4.23
C ASP A 223 -0.53 24.15 3.73
N GLY A 224 0.59 24.31 3.03
CA GLY A 224 1.36 23.20 2.49
C GLY A 224 2.05 22.36 3.58
N THR A 225 2.50 22.99 4.66
CA THR A 225 3.24 22.32 5.74
C THR A 225 2.34 21.34 6.49
N GLU A 226 1.18 21.81 6.95
CA GLU A 226 0.22 20.96 7.67
C GLU A 226 -0.34 19.87 6.74
N ALA A 227 -0.62 20.20 5.48
CA ALA A 227 -1.11 19.21 4.51
C ALA A 227 -0.10 18.07 4.30
N VAL A 228 1.18 18.39 4.09
CA VAL A 228 2.24 17.39 3.91
C VAL A 228 2.42 16.55 5.18
N GLN A 229 2.34 17.17 6.37
CA GLN A 229 2.39 16.44 7.63
C GLN A 229 1.26 15.39 7.75
N ILE A 230 0.02 15.79 7.45
CA ILE A 230 -1.14 14.88 7.44
C ILE A 230 -0.95 13.74 6.42
N LEU A 231 -0.40 14.04 5.24
CA LEU A 231 -0.16 13.03 4.20
C LEU A 231 0.95 12.04 4.61
N HIS A 232 1.99 12.49 5.30
CA HIS A 232 3.00 11.59 5.87
C HIS A 232 2.43 10.72 7.01
N GLU A 233 1.57 11.28 7.85
CA GLU A 233 0.83 10.49 8.85
C GLU A 233 -0.04 9.41 8.17
N ALA A 234 -0.68 9.72 7.04
CA ALA A 234 -1.42 8.74 6.27
C ALA A 234 -0.54 7.58 5.78
N ILE A 235 0.70 7.85 5.36
CA ILE A 235 1.66 6.81 4.93
C ILE A 235 2.11 5.95 6.12
N SER A 236 2.47 6.56 7.25
CA SER A 236 3.02 5.82 8.41
C SER A 236 2.03 4.81 9.01
N LEU A 237 0.72 5.04 8.86
CA LEU A 237 -0.31 4.09 9.29
C LEU A 237 -0.15 2.67 8.70
N THR A 238 0.37 2.55 7.47
CA THR A 238 0.51 1.26 6.78
C THR A 238 1.96 0.88 6.53
N HIS A 239 2.82 1.86 6.20
CA HIS A 239 4.17 1.59 5.74
C HIS A 239 5.04 0.95 6.83
N ASP A 240 4.90 1.42 8.07
CA ASP A 240 5.66 0.91 9.22
C ASP A 240 5.37 -0.58 9.51
N ILE A 241 4.24 -1.08 9.02
CA ILE A 241 3.77 -2.46 9.20
C ILE A 241 4.19 -3.34 8.02
N GLU A 242 3.96 -2.87 6.79
CA GLU A 242 4.10 -3.69 5.57
C GLU A 242 5.53 -3.67 4.99
N LYS A 243 6.37 -2.68 5.35
CA LYS A 243 7.78 -2.47 4.92
C LYS A 243 8.02 -2.37 3.41
N VAL A 244 7.02 -2.63 2.58
CA VAL A 244 7.03 -2.51 1.13
C VAL A 244 6.02 -1.44 0.75
N TRP A 245 6.39 -0.58 -0.19
CA TRP A 245 5.51 0.48 -0.67
C TRP A 245 4.28 -0.09 -1.38
N SER A 246 3.10 0.37 -0.99
CA SER A 246 1.85 0.03 -1.66
C SER A 246 1.50 1.04 -2.77
N GLU A 247 0.63 0.64 -3.70
CA GLU A 247 0.09 1.58 -4.71
C GLU A 247 -0.57 2.79 -4.03
N ARG A 248 -1.28 2.59 -2.92
CA ARG A 248 -1.96 3.67 -2.19
C ARG A 248 -0.96 4.68 -1.61
N GLU A 249 0.14 4.21 -1.05
CA GLU A 249 1.20 5.08 -0.53
C GLU A 249 1.86 5.90 -1.66
N ILE A 250 2.03 5.30 -2.85
CA ILE A 250 2.51 6.02 -4.03
C ILE A 250 1.49 7.08 -4.50
N GLU A 251 0.19 6.80 -4.41
CA GLU A 251 -0.83 7.82 -4.69
C GLU A 251 -0.83 8.98 -3.67
N ILE A 252 -0.48 8.70 -2.42
CA ILE A 252 -0.28 9.74 -1.39
C ILE A 252 0.99 10.55 -1.71
N LEU A 253 2.09 9.91 -2.13
CA LEU A 253 3.28 10.62 -2.62
C LEU A 253 2.97 11.51 -3.82
N LEU A 254 2.10 11.07 -4.75
CA LEU A 254 1.62 11.92 -5.84
C LEU A 254 0.93 13.19 -5.33
N SER A 255 0.24 13.09 -4.20
CA SER A 255 -0.46 14.23 -3.58
C SER A 255 0.52 15.15 -2.87
N ILE A 256 1.50 14.60 -2.15
CA ILE A 256 2.60 15.36 -1.52
C ILE A 256 3.39 16.14 -2.58
N GLY A 257 3.82 15.46 -3.66
CA GLY A 257 4.53 16.12 -4.75
C GLY A 257 3.69 17.19 -5.45
N SER A 258 2.35 17.04 -5.46
CA SER A 258 1.46 18.08 -5.99
C SER A 258 1.42 19.31 -5.09
N VAL A 259 1.44 19.12 -3.76
CA VAL A 259 1.55 20.24 -2.81
C VAL A 259 2.86 20.98 -3.04
N TYR A 260 4.00 20.27 -3.07
CA TYR A 260 5.30 20.91 -3.34
C TYR A 260 5.34 21.64 -4.68
N PHE A 261 4.75 21.07 -5.74
CA PHE A 261 4.69 21.72 -7.04
C PHE A 261 3.90 23.04 -7.01
N GLU A 262 2.77 23.07 -6.32
CA GLU A 262 1.92 24.27 -6.22
C GLU A 262 2.56 25.35 -5.33
N GLU A 263 3.33 24.96 -4.31
CA GLU A 263 4.15 25.87 -3.49
C GLU A 263 5.41 26.39 -4.24
N GLY A 264 5.73 25.82 -5.41
CA GLY A 264 6.91 26.19 -6.19
C GLY A 264 8.22 25.52 -5.77
N SER A 265 8.16 24.60 -4.80
CA SER A 265 9.24 23.70 -4.39
C SER A 265 9.43 22.57 -5.42
N TYR A 266 9.94 22.93 -6.60
CA TYR A 266 9.98 22.02 -7.75
C TYR A 266 10.98 20.87 -7.56
N GLU A 267 12.10 21.12 -6.91
CA GLU A 267 13.12 20.12 -6.61
C GLU A 267 12.56 19.06 -5.67
N GLU A 268 11.91 19.46 -4.58
CA GLU A 268 11.26 18.54 -3.63
C GLU A 268 10.11 17.76 -4.28
N ALA A 269 9.34 18.41 -5.16
CA ALA A 269 8.31 17.75 -5.94
C ALA A 269 8.93 16.68 -6.86
N LEU A 270 10.01 17.00 -7.56
CA LEU A 270 10.70 16.08 -8.45
C LEU A 270 11.22 14.86 -7.69
N ASP A 271 11.92 15.09 -6.58
CA ASP A 271 12.48 14.02 -5.73
C ASP A 271 11.36 13.11 -5.21
N THR A 272 10.25 13.69 -4.77
CA THR A 272 9.08 12.93 -4.31
C THR A 272 8.53 12.01 -5.40
N TYR A 273 8.34 12.53 -6.62
CA TYR A 273 7.81 11.72 -7.73
C TYR A 273 8.81 10.67 -8.23
N VAL A 274 10.11 11.01 -8.27
CA VAL A 274 11.16 10.05 -8.67
C VAL A 274 11.25 8.91 -7.66
N ASN A 275 11.20 9.20 -6.36
CA ASN A 275 11.14 8.17 -5.32
C ASN A 275 9.89 7.29 -5.49
N GLY A 276 8.71 7.89 -5.71
CA GLY A 276 7.50 7.15 -6.02
C GLY A 276 7.65 6.21 -7.22
N HIS A 277 8.44 6.60 -8.23
CA HIS A 277 8.69 5.77 -9.42
C HIS A 277 9.61 4.60 -9.09
N GLU A 278 10.65 4.82 -8.27
CA GLU A 278 11.52 3.73 -7.82
C GLU A 278 10.79 2.73 -6.92
N TYR A 279 9.87 3.20 -6.09
CA TYR A 279 9.01 2.33 -5.29
C TYR A 279 8.04 1.53 -6.15
N LEU A 280 7.45 2.16 -7.17
CA LEU A 280 6.54 1.49 -8.09
C LEU A 280 7.20 0.30 -8.81
N LYS A 281 8.48 0.39 -9.17
CA LYS A 281 9.23 -0.72 -9.80
C LYS A 281 9.36 -1.96 -8.90
N GLN A 282 9.22 -1.79 -7.60
CA GLN A 282 9.30 -2.88 -6.62
C GLN A 282 7.95 -3.60 -6.48
N ILE A 283 6.87 -3.05 -7.02
CA ILE A 283 5.54 -3.65 -6.99
C ILE A 283 5.43 -4.67 -8.15
N PRO A 284 5.31 -5.98 -7.85
CA PRO A 284 5.33 -7.02 -8.89
C PRO A 284 4.07 -7.04 -9.76
N TYR A 285 2.93 -6.59 -9.22
CA TYR A 285 1.66 -6.54 -9.93
C TYR A 285 0.94 -5.23 -9.62
N ILE A 286 0.78 -4.38 -10.65
CA ILE A 286 0.09 -3.09 -10.55
C ILE A 286 -1.38 -3.30 -10.93
N GLN A 287 -2.29 -3.00 -9.99
CA GLN A 287 -3.75 -3.03 -10.19
C GLN A 287 -4.22 -1.77 -10.94
N ASP A 288 -3.84 -0.58 -10.46
CA ASP A 288 -4.20 0.69 -11.11
C ASP A 288 -3.12 1.12 -12.11
N HIS A 289 -3.31 0.77 -13.38
CA HIS A 289 -2.37 1.17 -14.43
C HIS A 289 -2.30 2.69 -14.66
N THR A 290 -3.25 3.49 -14.16
CA THR A 290 -3.20 4.96 -14.30
C THR A 290 -2.11 5.60 -13.45
N ILE A 291 -1.64 4.92 -12.39
CA ILE A 291 -0.64 5.47 -11.46
C ILE A 291 0.67 5.84 -12.17
N VAL A 292 1.08 5.03 -13.15
CA VAL A 292 2.31 5.22 -13.93
C VAL A 292 2.19 6.49 -14.80
N SER A 293 1.06 6.64 -15.49
CA SER A 293 0.79 7.81 -16.33
C SER A 293 0.73 9.10 -15.51
N ARG A 294 0.08 9.07 -14.34
CA ARG A 294 0.01 10.21 -13.41
C ARG A 294 1.39 10.63 -12.93
N LEU A 295 2.22 9.66 -12.57
CA LEU A 295 3.57 9.89 -12.09
C LEU A 295 4.47 10.50 -13.16
N PHE A 296 4.50 9.90 -14.35
CA PHE A 296 5.31 10.44 -15.46
C PHE A 296 4.80 11.80 -15.94
N TYR A 297 3.49 12.02 -15.97
CA TYR A 297 2.91 13.32 -16.29
C TYR A 297 3.35 14.39 -15.28
N ASN A 298 3.28 14.10 -13.98
CA ASN A 298 3.71 15.05 -12.94
C ASN A 298 5.22 15.30 -12.96
N ILE A 299 6.05 14.27 -13.16
CA ILE A 299 7.50 14.44 -13.37
C ILE A 299 7.76 15.34 -14.58
N ALA A 300 7.08 15.10 -15.71
CA ALA A 300 7.21 15.91 -16.91
C ALA A 300 6.83 17.37 -16.66
N ARG A 301 5.74 17.64 -15.93
CA ARG A 301 5.33 18.99 -15.55
C ARG A 301 6.38 19.70 -14.72
N VAL A 302 6.94 19.04 -13.69
CA VAL A 302 8.01 19.59 -12.85
C VAL A 302 9.24 19.91 -13.70
N LEU A 303 9.71 18.96 -14.51
CA LEU A 303 10.86 19.13 -15.40
C LEU A 303 10.69 20.32 -16.36
N THR A 304 9.47 20.55 -16.86
CA THR A 304 9.17 21.73 -17.67
C THR A 304 9.30 23.03 -16.87
N ARG A 305 8.86 23.08 -15.61
CA ARG A 305 8.99 24.29 -14.76
C ARG A 305 10.45 24.65 -14.49
N ILE A 306 11.31 23.64 -14.31
CA ILE A 306 12.77 23.82 -14.13
C ILE A 306 13.54 23.84 -15.46
N GLN A 307 12.84 24.02 -16.60
CA GLN A 307 13.40 24.19 -17.95
C GLN A 307 14.20 23.00 -18.49
N ARG A 308 14.03 21.80 -17.93
CA ARG A 308 14.62 20.54 -18.40
C ARG A 308 13.73 19.88 -19.47
N TYR A 309 13.50 20.60 -20.57
CA TYR A 309 12.50 20.24 -21.59
C TYR A 309 12.74 18.88 -22.24
N SER A 310 14.00 18.55 -22.58
CA SER A 310 14.34 17.27 -23.21
C SER A 310 14.02 16.06 -22.32
N GLU A 311 14.20 16.19 -21.01
CA GLU A 311 13.86 15.13 -20.05
C GLU A 311 12.35 15.04 -19.85
N SER A 312 11.66 16.19 -19.79
CA SER A 312 10.19 16.23 -19.76
C SER A 312 9.57 15.50 -20.96
N ILE A 313 10.11 15.75 -22.16
CA ILE A 313 9.73 15.06 -23.40
C ILE A 313 9.92 13.54 -23.28
N SER A 314 11.07 13.09 -22.76
CA SER A 314 11.35 11.66 -22.55
C SER A 314 10.31 11.01 -21.63
N TYR A 315 9.93 11.66 -20.54
CA TYR A 315 8.88 11.17 -19.64
C TYR A 315 7.49 11.17 -20.30
N CYS A 316 7.15 12.20 -21.07
CA CYS A 316 5.90 12.21 -21.85
C CYS A 316 5.84 11.04 -22.84
N GLN A 317 6.92 10.77 -23.56
CA GLN A 317 7.00 9.64 -24.50
C GLN A 317 6.87 8.28 -23.80
N LYS A 318 7.47 8.10 -22.62
CA LYS A 318 7.30 6.88 -21.80
C LYS A 318 5.84 6.71 -21.38
N ALA A 319 5.20 7.78 -20.91
CA ALA A 319 3.81 7.75 -20.46
C ALA A 319 2.83 7.48 -21.60
N VAL A 320 3.02 8.11 -22.77
CA VAL A 320 2.19 7.85 -23.96
C VAL A 320 2.28 6.39 -24.38
N ARG A 321 3.49 5.81 -24.43
CA ARG A 321 3.66 4.38 -24.73
C ARG A 321 2.95 3.50 -23.72
N TRP A 322 3.08 3.81 -22.43
CA TRP A 322 2.38 3.07 -21.38
C TRP A 322 0.85 3.12 -21.52
N CYS A 323 0.29 4.31 -21.77
CA CYS A 323 -1.14 4.48 -22.03
C CYS A 323 -1.61 3.61 -23.21
N ILE A 324 -0.86 3.57 -24.31
CA ILE A 324 -1.19 2.76 -25.49
C ILE A 324 -1.08 1.26 -25.18
N GLU A 325 -0.01 0.82 -24.53
CA GLU A 325 0.21 -0.59 -24.17
C GLU A 325 -0.84 -1.14 -23.19
N LYS A 326 -1.48 -0.26 -22.41
CA LYS A 326 -2.53 -0.60 -21.43
C LYS A 326 -3.94 -0.24 -21.89
N ASP A 327 -4.11 0.15 -23.15
CA ASP A 327 -5.40 0.58 -23.72
C ASP A 327 -6.12 1.65 -22.87
N ASN A 328 -5.34 2.58 -22.29
CA ASN A 328 -5.82 3.55 -21.30
C ASN A 328 -5.75 4.99 -21.83
N LEU A 329 -6.91 5.60 -22.03
CA LEU A 329 -7.04 6.98 -22.49
C LEU A 329 -6.86 8.03 -21.39
N TYR A 330 -6.85 7.64 -20.11
CA TYR A 330 -6.69 8.56 -18.99
C TYR A 330 -5.33 9.28 -19.07
N LEU A 331 -5.33 10.62 -18.99
CA LEU A 331 -4.20 11.53 -19.17
C LEU A 331 -3.53 11.54 -20.56
N LEU A 332 -4.02 10.77 -21.53
CA LEU A 332 -3.36 10.67 -22.84
C LEU A 332 -3.38 12.00 -23.61
N GLY A 333 -4.48 12.75 -23.53
CA GLY A 333 -4.61 14.08 -24.13
C GLY A 333 -3.65 15.07 -23.49
N GLU A 334 -3.60 15.11 -22.16
CA GLU A 334 -2.73 15.96 -21.36
C GLU A 334 -1.25 15.65 -21.59
N LEU A 335 -0.89 14.38 -21.77
CA LEU A 335 0.46 13.95 -22.10
C LEU A 335 0.89 14.42 -23.49
N HIS A 336 0.01 14.30 -24.50
CA HIS A 336 0.29 14.84 -25.82
C HIS A 336 0.41 16.36 -25.81
N TYR A 337 -0.45 17.04 -25.05
CA TYR A 337 -0.37 18.49 -24.85
C TYR A 337 0.95 18.89 -24.18
N GLN A 338 1.30 18.26 -23.06
CA GLN A 338 2.54 18.54 -22.33
C GLN A 338 3.77 18.29 -23.21
N TYR A 339 3.76 17.22 -24.00
CA TYR A 339 4.82 16.95 -24.96
C TYR A 339 4.91 18.06 -26.02
N GLY A 340 3.79 18.42 -26.67
CA GLY A 340 3.74 19.50 -27.65
C GLY A 340 4.21 20.84 -27.07
N TYR A 341 3.83 21.14 -25.83
CA TYR A 341 4.24 22.35 -25.12
C TYR A 341 5.76 22.41 -24.89
N ASN A 342 6.41 21.31 -24.53
CA ASN A 342 7.87 21.30 -24.39
C ASN A 342 8.58 21.49 -25.73
N LEU A 343 8.03 20.97 -26.84
CA LEU A 343 8.59 21.21 -28.17
C LEU A 343 8.42 22.65 -28.63
N GLU A 344 7.28 23.28 -28.34
CA GLU A 344 7.05 24.71 -28.54
C GLU A 344 8.11 25.55 -27.80
N LEU A 345 8.38 25.23 -26.53
CA LEU A 345 9.42 25.92 -25.74
C LEU A 345 10.83 25.73 -26.32
N GLN A 346 11.05 24.70 -27.13
CA GLN A 346 12.28 24.46 -27.88
C GLN A 346 12.26 25.01 -29.31
N GLY A 347 11.20 25.73 -29.70
CA GLY A 347 11.04 26.31 -31.05
C GLY A 347 10.67 25.32 -32.14
N GLN A 348 10.33 24.07 -31.80
CA GLN A 348 9.97 23.01 -32.74
C GLN A 348 8.47 23.03 -33.06
N PHE A 349 7.99 24.13 -33.66
CA PHE A 349 6.56 24.41 -33.83
C PHE A 349 5.82 23.38 -34.70
N THR A 350 6.45 22.83 -35.73
CA THR A 350 5.82 21.85 -36.64
C THR A 350 5.44 20.57 -35.90
N GLU A 351 6.35 20.03 -35.09
CA GLU A 351 6.09 18.80 -34.34
C GLU A 351 5.19 19.07 -33.12
N ALA A 352 5.32 20.25 -32.49
CA ALA A 352 4.40 20.71 -31.46
C ALA A 352 2.96 20.75 -31.99
N LEU A 353 2.73 21.32 -33.18
CA LEU A 353 1.41 21.39 -33.81
C LEU A 353 0.80 20.00 -34.01
N ARG A 354 1.57 19.03 -34.47
CA ARG A 354 1.13 17.64 -34.66
C ARG A 354 0.69 16.99 -33.34
N LEU A 355 1.40 17.26 -32.24
CA LEU A 355 1.05 16.75 -30.92
C LEU A 355 -0.18 17.45 -30.33
N LEU A 356 -0.31 18.77 -30.53
CA LEU A 356 -1.51 19.51 -30.13
C LEU A 356 -2.76 19.01 -30.85
N GLN A 357 -2.67 18.68 -32.14
CA GLN A 357 -3.77 18.06 -32.90
C GLN A 357 -4.19 16.72 -32.29
N LYS A 358 -3.23 15.87 -31.92
CA LYS A 358 -3.53 14.59 -31.24
C LYS A 358 -4.21 14.82 -29.89
N ALA A 359 -3.70 15.75 -29.08
CA ALA A 359 -4.29 16.10 -27.80
C ALA A 359 -5.75 16.55 -27.97
N LYS A 360 -6.03 17.43 -28.94
CA LYS A 360 -7.38 17.89 -29.26
C LYS A 360 -8.34 16.76 -29.57
N VAL A 361 -7.98 15.85 -30.48
CA VAL A 361 -8.83 14.70 -30.85
C VAL A 361 -9.18 13.84 -29.63
N ILE A 362 -8.22 13.64 -28.72
CA ILE A 362 -8.43 12.86 -27.51
C ILE A 362 -9.37 13.59 -26.54
N PHE A 363 -9.18 14.89 -26.33
CA PHE A 363 -10.08 15.69 -25.49
C PHE A 363 -11.51 15.73 -26.04
N GLU A 364 -11.67 15.87 -27.35
CA GLU A 364 -12.99 15.79 -28.01
C GLU A 364 -13.65 14.42 -27.78
N LEU A 365 -12.88 13.33 -27.90
CA LEU A 365 -13.38 11.97 -27.62
C LEU A 365 -13.80 11.79 -26.16
N GLN A 366 -13.09 12.41 -25.23
CA GLN A 366 -13.38 12.37 -23.79
C GLN A 366 -14.48 13.36 -23.37
N GLN A 367 -14.97 14.20 -24.30
CA GLN A 367 -15.90 15.30 -24.01
C GLN A 367 -15.36 16.28 -22.96
N ASP A 368 -14.03 16.44 -22.89
CA ASP A 368 -13.37 17.43 -22.04
C ASP A 368 -13.08 18.70 -22.85
N GLU A 369 -14.03 19.63 -22.84
CA GLU A 369 -13.93 20.87 -23.60
C GLU A 369 -12.99 21.91 -22.96
N LYS A 370 -12.53 21.68 -21.71
CA LYS A 370 -11.79 22.67 -20.91
C LYS A 370 -10.52 23.17 -21.60
N TYR A 371 -9.88 22.32 -22.41
CA TYR A 371 -8.59 22.60 -23.03
C TYR A 371 -8.67 22.91 -24.54
N ILE A 372 -9.82 22.65 -25.18
CA ILE A 372 -9.97 22.73 -26.64
C ILE A 372 -9.73 24.16 -27.16
N ASP A 373 -10.36 25.15 -26.54
CA ASP A 373 -10.21 26.56 -26.96
C ASP A 373 -8.76 27.06 -26.83
N HIS A 374 -8.07 26.64 -25.78
CA HIS A 374 -6.67 26.99 -25.58
C HIS A 374 -5.77 26.37 -26.66
N ILE A 375 -6.03 25.10 -26.98
CA ILE A 375 -5.28 24.38 -28.03
C ILE A 375 -5.52 25.02 -29.39
N ASN A 376 -6.76 25.33 -29.77
CA ASN A 376 -7.08 25.97 -31.05
C ASN A 376 -6.31 27.28 -31.23
N LYS A 377 -6.31 28.16 -30.21
CA LYS A 377 -5.56 29.43 -30.25
C LYS A 377 -4.06 29.23 -30.46
N LYS A 378 -3.45 28.22 -29.83
CA LYS A 378 -2.03 27.88 -30.06
C LYS A 378 -1.77 27.36 -31.47
N MET A 379 -2.66 26.51 -31.98
CA MET A 379 -2.54 25.96 -33.34
C MET A 379 -2.60 27.05 -34.42
N ASP A 380 -3.50 28.03 -34.26
CA ASP A 380 -3.61 29.18 -35.16
C ASP A 380 -2.32 30.04 -35.14
N LEU A 381 -1.73 30.24 -33.95
CA LEU A 381 -0.46 30.97 -33.83
C LEU A 381 0.69 30.25 -34.54
N PHE A 382 0.78 28.92 -34.40
CA PHE A 382 1.86 28.14 -35.00
C PHE A 382 1.76 28.07 -36.52
N THR A 383 0.55 27.96 -37.06
CA THR A 383 0.33 27.93 -38.52
C THR A 383 0.74 29.24 -39.19
N VAL A 384 0.55 30.39 -38.51
CA VAL A 384 1.10 31.68 -38.97
C VAL A 384 2.62 31.70 -38.88
N THR A 385 3.20 31.08 -37.85
CA THR A 385 4.65 31.08 -37.61
C THR A 385 5.42 30.15 -38.56
N THR A 386 4.81 29.04 -38.98
CA THR A 386 5.43 28.06 -39.90
C THR A 386 5.13 28.31 -41.38
N GLY A 387 4.22 29.23 -41.68
CA GLY A 387 3.79 29.60 -43.04
C GLY A 387 4.57 30.76 -43.69
N ASN A 388 5.55 31.32 -42.99
CA ASN A 388 6.57 32.25 -43.51
C ASN A 388 7.93 31.54 -43.57
#